data_AF-D6QX05-F1
#
_entry.id   AF-D6QX05-F1
#
_cell.length_a   1.000
_cell.length_b   1.000
_cell.length_c   1.000
_cell.angle_alpha   90.00
_cell.angle_beta   90.00
_cell.angle_gamma   90.00
#
_symmetry.space_group_name_H-M   'P 1'
#
loop_
_entity.id
_entity.type
_entity.pdbx_description
1 polymer ?
#
loop_
_entity_poly.entity_id
_entity_poly.type
_entity_poly.pdbx_seq_one_letter_code
_entity_poly.pdbx_strand_id
1 'polypeptide(L)' 'NKILRILKSKGLAPDLPEDLYHLIKKAVAVRKHLERNRKDKDAKFRLILIESR' A
#
# COMPACT_ATOMS: atom_id res chain seq x y z
N ASN A 1 16.59 -3.44 -8.51
CA ASN A 1 17.47 -2.87 -7.46
C ASN A 1 18.47 -1.80 -7.88
N LYS A 2 18.62 -1.44 -9.17
CA LYS A 2 19.55 -0.37 -9.62
C LYS A 2 19.04 1.05 -9.29
N ILE A 3 17.74 1.29 -9.44
CA ILE A 3 17.10 2.61 -9.22
C ILE A 3 17.12 3.01 -7.74
N LEU A 4 16.74 2.12 -6.82
CA LEU A 4 16.82 2.37 -5.37
C LEU A 4 18.23 2.74 -4.90
N ARG A 5 19.26 2.12 -5.48
CA ARG A 5 20.66 2.43 -5.17
C ARG A 5 21.07 3.85 -5.60
N ILE A 6 20.58 4.29 -6.76
CA ILE A 6 20.80 5.65 -7.28
C ILE A 6 20.05 6.67 -6.43
N LEU A 7 18.80 6.38 -6.04
CA LEU A 7 17.99 7.26 -5.19
C LEU A 7 18.60 7.42 -3.79
N LYS A 8 19.08 6.33 -3.19
CA LYS A 8 19.77 6.36 -1.88
C LYS A 8 21.06 7.17 -1.93
N SER A 9 21.83 7.03 -3.02
CA SER A 9 23.05 7.81 -3.24
C SER A 9 22.79 9.31 -3.44
N LYS A 10 21.58 9.71 -3.86
CA LYS A 10 21.19 11.11 -4.04
C LYS A 10 20.40 11.68 -2.84
N GLY A 11 20.20 10.91 -1.77
CA GLY A 11 19.39 11.32 -0.61
C GLY A 11 17.89 11.47 -0.91
N LEU A 12 17.43 10.99 -2.07
CA LEU A 12 16.03 11.05 -2.53
C LEU A 12 15.31 9.71 -2.35
N ALA A 13 15.96 8.74 -1.66
CA ALA A 13 15.30 7.50 -1.34
C ALA A 13 14.20 7.79 -0.31
N PRO A 14 12.95 7.36 -0.57
CA PRO A 14 11.92 7.43 0.45
C PRO A 14 12.34 6.58 1.66
N ASP A 15 12.13 7.11 2.86
CA ASP A 15 12.44 6.40 4.13
C ASP A 15 11.66 5.09 4.24
N LEU A 16 10.48 5.04 3.63
CA LEU A 16 9.68 3.84 3.49
C LEU A 16 9.92 3.22 2.10
N PRO A 17 10.22 1.90 2.01
CA PRO A 17 10.25 1.19 0.75
C PRO A 17 9.01 1.47 -0.09
N GLU A 18 9.23 1.79 -1.37
CA GLU A 18 8.17 2.13 -2.33
C GLU A 18 7.03 1.09 -2.33
N ASP A 19 7.37 -0.20 -2.18
CA ASP A 19 6.42 -1.31 -2.15
C ASP A 19 5.48 -1.24 -0.93
N LEU A 20 6.03 -0.94 0.26
CA LEU A 20 5.24 -0.75 1.48
C LEU A 20 4.32 0.47 1.38
N TYR A 21 4.81 1.57 0.79
CA TYR A 21 3.98 2.75 0.55
C TYR A 21 2.79 2.42 -0.37
N HIS A 22 3.02 1.63 -1.43
CA HIS A 22 1.96 1.21 -2.34
C HIS A 22 0.93 0.29 -1.67
N LEU A 23 1.35 -0.61 -0.78
CA LEU A 23 0.44 -1.45 0.01
C LEU A 23 -0.45 -0.60 0.93
N ILE A 24 0.15 0.34 1.67
CA ILE A 24 -0.59 1.27 2.55
C ILE A 24 -1.60 2.09 1.76
N LYS A 25 -1.18 2.67 0.62
CA LYS A 25 -2.04 3.48 -0.24
C LYS A 25 -3.27 2.70 -0.73
N LYS A 26 -3.08 1.42 -1.13
CA LYS A 26 -4.18 0.54 -1.55
C LYS A 26 -5.10 0.21 -0.37
N ALA A 27 -4.56 -0.14 0.78
CA ALA A 27 -5.35 -0.47 1.97
C ALA A 27 -6.23 0.71 2.41
N VAL A 28 -5.71 1.95 2.38
CA VAL A 28 -6.48 3.17 2.69
C VAL A 28 -7.63 3.38 1.70
N ALA A 29 -7.41 3.19 0.40
CA ALA A 29 -8.46 3.31 -0.60
C ALA A 29 -9.59 2.29 -0.38
N VAL A 30 -9.25 1.03 -0.06
CA VAL A 30 -10.23 -0.02 0.22
C VAL A 30 -11.00 0.25 1.52
N ARG A 31 -10.33 0.75 2.58
CA ARG A 31 -11.02 1.18 3.81
C ARG A 31 -12.08 2.25 3.52
N LYS A 32 -11.74 3.30 2.76
CA LYS A 32 -12.67 4.37 2.39
C LYS A 32 -13.87 3.87 1.57
N HIS A 33 -13.65 2.88 0.69
CA HIS A 33 -14.74 2.21 -0.03
C HIS A 33 -15.68 1.47 0.93
N LEU A 34 -15.12 0.73 1.89
CA LEU A 34 -15.87 -0.06 2.87
C LEU A 34 -16.64 0.78 3.89
N GLU A 35 -16.25 2.04 4.14
CA GLU A 35 -17.02 2.98 4.95
C GLU A 35 -18.44 3.20 4.40
N ARG A 36 -18.55 3.30 3.07
CA ARG A 36 -19.84 3.44 2.36
C ARG A 36 -20.48 2.08 2.07
N ASN A 37 -19.67 1.08 1.72
CA ASN A 37 -20.11 -0.25 1.29
C ASN A 37 -19.85 -1.32 2.36
N ARG A 38 -20.39 -1.13 3.57
CA ARG A 38 -20.09 -1.99 4.74
C ARG A 38 -20.45 -3.47 4.56
N LYS A 39 -21.32 -3.80 3.59
CA LYS A 39 -21.76 -5.18 3.28
C LYS A 39 -20.90 -5.87 2.22
N ASP A 40 -19.99 -5.15 1.55
CA ASP A 40 -19.12 -5.72 0.52
C ASP A 40 -18.10 -6.69 1.15
N LYS A 41 -18.39 -7.98 1.03
CA LYS A 41 -17.57 -9.06 1.61
C LYS A 41 -16.29 -9.28 0.81
N ASP A 42 -16.33 -9.05 -0.51
CA ASP A 42 -15.20 -9.28 -1.39
C ASP A 42 -14.10 -8.22 -1.17
N ALA A 43 -14.50 -6.95 -1.04
CA ALA A 43 -13.57 -5.88 -0.69
C ALA A 43 -12.94 -6.07 0.70
N LYS A 44 -13.67 -6.64 1.68
CA LYS A 44 -13.11 -7.00 3.00
C LYS A 44 -12.07 -8.11 2.89
N PHE A 45 -12.36 -9.15 2.12
CA PHE A 45 -11.41 -10.24 1.89
C PHE A 45 -10.13 -9.73 1.23
N ARG A 46 -10.28 -8.88 0.20
CA ARG A 46 -9.14 -8.24 -0.47
C ARG A 46 -8.35 -7.31 0.47
N LEU A 47 -9.00 -6.60 1.39
CA LEU A 47 -8.30 -5.79 2.39
C LEU A 47 -7.40 -6.66 3.28
N ILE A 48 -7.90 -7.79 3.78
CA ILE A 48 -7.14 -8.73 4.61
C ILE A 48 -5.90 -9.24 3.86
N LEU A 49 -6.03 -9.59 2.57
CA LEU A 49 -4.89 -10.04 1.76
C LEU A 49 -3.82 -8.96 1.55
N ILE A 50 -4.22 -7.68 1.49
CA ILE A 50 -3.29 -6.56 1.36
C ILE A 50 -2.57 -6.29 2.69
N GLU A 51 -3.27 -6.44 3.82
CA GLU A 51 -2.71 -6.22 5.16
C GLU A 51 -1.84 -7.39 5.66
N SER A 52 -2.06 -8.61 5.15
CA SER A 52 -1.28 -9.80 5.49
C SER A 52 0.00 -10.01 4.65
N ARG A 53 0.34 -9.07 3.77
CA ARG A 53 1.57 -9.10 2.96
C ARG A 53 2.70 -8.33 3.64
#